data_AF-A0AA37AB14-F1
#
_entry.id   AF-A0AA37AB14-F1
#
_cell.length_a   1.000
_cell.length_b   1.000
_cell.length_c   1.000
_cell.angle_alpha   90.00
_cell.angle_beta   90.00
_cell.angle_gamma   90.00
#
_symmetry.space_group_name_H-M   'P 1'
#
loop_
_entity.id
_entity.type
_entity.pdbx_description
1 polymer ?
#
loop_
_entity_poly.entity_id
_entity_poly.type
_entity_poly.pdbx_seq_one_letter_code
_entity_poly.pdbx_strand_id
1 'polypeptide(L)'
;MTNYQKRKEKNDEYRSKIMRFTFQLSLGDGEVRDWFEQQPEKGAYLKDLILRDKAERLGYGEQKAPKQRKVGDYEIMQEIRMGGRVLLMGFHPMDGTYMTCYEQYSFLGEKIYPEAVASKDYLEIANTFIERLQMQLEKVKEFRAARNIPQVVLGAEDCLPQSEESFQGKLIVVRSSSLAPEYRTADCQLGFAISGFGCTPGSRGRAVFFQELYSGERCRWDASDILGVANPEKIPDWAKEKLREYEKKRTEPKKDRGEAR
;
A
#
# COMPACT_ATOMS: atom_id res chain seq x y z
N MET A 1 -43.81 -5.15 -39.74
CA MET A 1 -42.46 -4.61 -40.04
C MET A 1 -41.98 -5.17 -41.36
N THR A 2 -41.65 -4.30 -42.32
CA THR A 2 -41.17 -4.69 -43.65
C THR A 2 -39.78 -5.32 -43.57
N ASN A 3 -39.40 -6.16 -44.54
CA ASN A 3 -38.08 -6.81 -44.59
C ASN A 3 -36.92 -5.81 -44.55
N TYR A 4 -37.15 -4.59 -45.04
CA TYR A 4 -36.21 -3.48 -44.97
C TYR A 4 -35.99 -2.99 -43.53
N GLN A 5 -37.06 -2.83 -42.74
CA GLN A 5 -36.97 -2.37 -41.36
C GLN A 5 -36.18 -3.36 -40.48
N LYS A 6 -36.43 -4.67 -40.63
CA LYS A 6 -35.70 -5.71 -39.89
C LYS A 6 -34.21 -5.77 -40.23
N ARG A 7 -33.85 -5.51 -41.50
CA ARG A 7 -32.44 -5.43 -41.93
C ARG A 7 -31.77 -4.17 -41.40
N LYS A 8 -32.48 -3.05 -41.37
CA LYS A 8 -31.99 -1.79 -40.81
C LYS A 8 -31.74 -1.91 -39.31
N GLU A 9 -32.69 -2.46 -38.55
CA GLU A 9 -32.53 -2.68 -37.11
C GLU A 9 -31.37 -3.63 -36.78
N LYS A 10 -31.22 -4.77 -37.49
CA LYS A 10 -30.06 -5.66 -37.28
C LYS A 10 -28.72 -4.99 -37.62
N ASN A 11 -28.69 -4.11 -38.62
CA ASN A 11 -27.48 -3.39 -39.01
C ASN A 11 -27.16 -2.26 -38.02
N ASP A 12 -28.17 -1.57 -37.51
CA ASP A 12 -28.03 -0.53 -36.50
C ASP A 12 -27.64 -1.14 -35.13
N GLU A 13 -28.15 -2.33 -34.79
CA GLU A 13 -27.74 -3.10 -33.61
C GLU A 13 -26.30 -3.63 -33.72
N TYR A 14 -25.88 -4.03 -34.93
CA TYR A 14 -24.47 -4.37 -35.21
C TYR A 14 -23.56 -3.15 -35.14
N ARG A 15 -24.02 -1.98 -35.63
CA ARG A 15 -23.28 -0.70 -35.58
C ARG A 15 -23.18 -0.12 -34.18
N SER A 16 -24.17 -0.34 -33.32
CA SER A 16 -24.10 0.11 -31.91
C SER A 16 -23.19 -0.79 -31.07
N LYS A 17 -23.05 -2.07 -31.43
CA LYS A 17 -22.13 -3.02 -30.79
C LYS A 17 -20.67 -2.87 -31.24
N ILE A 18 -20.42 -2.33 -32.44
CA ILE A 18 -19.07 -2.13 -32.98
C ILE A 18 -18.85 -0.66 -33.32
N MET A 19 -18.10 0.04 -32.45
CA MET A 19 -17.63 1.41 -32.71
C MET A 19 -16.65 1.42 -33.87
N ARG A 20 -17.15 1.61 -35.10
CA ARG A 20 -16.29 1.85 -36.27
C ARG A 20 -16.02 3.34 -36.40
N PHE A 21 -14.76 3.71 -36.21
CA PHE A 21 -14.25 5.02 -36.59
C PHE A 21 -13.86 4.96 -38.06
N THR A 22 -14.60 5.64 -38.93
CA THR A 22 -14.20 5.81 -40.33
C THR A 22 -13.28 7.03 -40.38
N PHE A 23 -11.97 6.79 -40.37
CA PHE A 23 -10.99 7.85 -40.58
C PHE A 23 -10.97 8.18 -42.08
N GLN A 24 -11.68 9.24 -42.48
CA GLN A 24 -11.62 9.75 -43.85
C GLN A 24 -10.58 10.87 -43.90
N LEU A 25 -9.38 10.54 -44.37
CA LEU A 25 -8.43 11.56 -44.81
C LEU A 25 -8.99 12.20 -46.09
N SER A 26 -9.02 13.52 -46.13
CA SER A 26 -9.47 14.25 -47.32
C SER A 26 -8.55 13.93 -48.50
N LEU A 27 -9.10 13.86 -49.72
CA LEU A 27 -8.36 13.50 -50.95
C LEU A 27 -7.22 14.50 -51.30
N GLY A 28 -7.12 15.63 -50.60
CA GLY A 28 -6.10 16.67 -50.83
C GLY A 28 -4.81 16.52 -50.01
N ASP A 29 -4.79 15.69 -48.95
CA ASP A 29 -3.64 15.60 -48.04
C ASP A 29 -2.87 14.27 -48.22
N GLY A 30 -2.10 14.20 -49.32
CA GLY A 30 -1.26 13.05 -49.65
C GLY A 30 -0.15 12.79 -48.62
N GLU A 31 0.49 13.84 -48.09
CA GLU A 31 1.62 13.73 -47.16
C GLU A 31 1.25 13.05 -45.84
N VAL A 32 0.08 13.38 -45.29
CA VAL A 32 -0.40 12.82 -44.02
C VAL A 32 -0.75 11.34 -44.18
N ARG A 33 -1.29 10.97 -45.34
CA ARG A 33 -1.60 9.58 -45.67
C ARG A 33 -0.33 8.76 -45.85
N ASP A 34 0.63 9.26 -46.61
CA ASP A 34 1.88 8.56 -46.87
C ASP A 34 2.72 8.39 -45.59
N TRP A 35 2.74 9.41 -44.72
CA TRP A 35 3.37 9.31 -43.40
C TRP A 35 2.69 8.28 -42.49
N PHE A 36 1.35 8.22 -42.48
CA PHE A 36 0.58 7.26 -41.71
C PHE A 36 0.78 5.82 -42.21
N GLU A 37 0.90 5.63 -43.53
CA GLU A 37 1.12 4.34 -44.17
C GLU A 37 2.53 3.77 -43.91
N GLN A 38 3.49 4.61 -43.48
CA GLN A 38 4.85 4.19 -43.11
C GLN A 38 4.98 3.72 -41.64
N GLN A 39 3.95 3.88 -40.80
CA GLN A 39 4.03 3.48 -39.40
C GLN A 39 3.94 1.95 -39.25
N PRO A 40 4.81 1.32 -38.42
CA PRO A 40 4.92 -0.13 -38.32
C PRO A 40 3.69 -0.81 -37.69
N GLU A 41 2.97 -0.14 -36.79
CA GLU A 41 1.72 -0.65 -36.17
C GLU A 41 0.58 0.39 -36.19
N LYS A 42 0.03 0.63 -37.39
CA LYS A 42 -1.06 1.60 -37.64
C LYS A 42 -2.27 1.40 -36.73
N GLY A 43 -2.59 0.16 -36.41
CA GLY A 43 -3.71 -0.19 -35.53
C GLY A 43 -3.49 0.22 -34.07
N ALA A 44 -2.26 0.10 -33.55
CA ALA A 44 -1.92 0.52 -32.20
C ALA A 44 -1.91 2.05 -32.06
N TYR A 45 -1.36 2.73 -33.06
CA TYR A 45 -1.33 4.20 -33.12
C TYR A 45 -2.76 4.80 -33.20
N LEU A 46 -3.63 4.28 -34.07
CA LEU A 46 -5.03 4.69 -34.13
C LEU A 46 -5.76 4.43 -32.80
N LYS A 47 -5.49 3.29 -32.16
CA LYS A 47 -6.10 2.95 -30.86
C LYS A 47 -5.67 3.93 -29.77
N ASP A 48 -4.40 4.34 -29.72
CA ASP A 48 -3.91 5.33 -28.76
C ASP A 48 -4.52 6.71 -29.02
N LEU A 49 -4.62 7.14 -30.28
CA LEU A 49 -5.23 8.41 -30.66
C LEU A 49 -6.72 8.47 -30.27
N ILE A 50 -7.46 7.38 -30.51
CA ILE A 50 -8.88 7.24 -30.16
C ILE A 50 -9.06 7.23 -28.64
N LEU A 51 -8.16 6.58 -27.89
CA LEU A 51 -8.20 6.56 -26.43
C LEU A 51 -7.93 7.96 -25.84
N ARG A 52 -7.03 8.74 -26.45
CA ARG A 52 -6.76 10.14 -26.06
C ARG A 52 -7.96 11.05 -26.33
N ASP A 53 -8.53 11.03 -27.54
CA ASP A 53 -9.73 11.83 -27.88
C ASP A 53 -10.94 11.44 -27.02
N LYS A 54 -11.09 10.14 -26.70
CA LYS A 54 -12.13 9.65 -25.79
C LYS A 54 -11.90 10.11 -24.34
N ALA A 55 -10.65 10.23 -23.89
CA ALA A 55 -10.32 10.78 -22.57
C ALA A 55 -10.64 12.27 -22.49
N GLU A 56 -10.37 13.03 -23.55
CA GLU A 56 -10.68 14.47 -23.65
C GLU A 56 -12.21 14.72 -23.69
N ARG A 57 -12.95 13.95 -24.49
CA ARG A 57 -14.42 14.10 -24.63
C ARG A 57 -15.22 13.69 -23.42
N LEU A 58 -14.76 12.68 -22.66
CA LEU A 58 -15.47 12.20 -21.47
C LEU A 58 -15.22 13.04 -20.22
N GLY A 59 -14.45 14.13 -20.33
CA GLY A 59 -14.17 14.97 -19.17
C GLY A 59 -13.50 14.17 -18.05
N TYR A 60 -12.55 13.29 -18.39
CA TYR A 60 -11.49 12.93 -17.45
C TYR A 60 -10.63 14.18 -17.28
N GLY A 61 -11.18 15.20 -16.61
CA GLY A 61 -10.50 16.42 -16.26
C GLY A 61 -9.19 16.04 -15.57
N GLU A 62 -8.11 16.64 -16.05
CA GLU A 62 -6.79 16.62 -15.42
C GLU A 62 -6.58 15.42 -14.50
N GLN A 63 -6.19 14.27 -15.04
CA GLN A 63 -5.13 13.58 -14.33
C GLN A 63 -3.96 14.56 -14.40
N LYS A 64 -3.89 15.49 -13.45
CA LYS A 64 -2.66 16.21 -13.12
C LYS A 64 -1.59 15.14 -13.21
N ALA A 65 -0.65 15.28 -14.15
CA ALA A 65 0.55 14.46 -14.13
C ALA A 65 0.96 14.36 -12.65
N PRO A 66 1.14 13.13 -12.11
CA PRO A 66 1.29 12.96 -10.67
C PRO A 66 2.31 13.98 -10.21
N LYS A 67 1.90 14.90 -9.32
CA LYS A 67 2.76 16.02 -8.89
C LYS A 67 4.11 15.42 -8.58
N GLN A 68 5.11 15.76 -9.39
CA GLN A 68 6.43 15.15 -9.28
C GLN A 68 6.92 15.43 -7.88
N ARG A 69 7.12 14.36 -7.11
CA ARG A 69 7.37 14.48 -5.68
C ARG A 69 8.74 15.16 -5.52
N LYS A 70 8.77 16.28 -4.80
CA LYS A 70 10.01 17.02 -4.51
C LYS A 70 10.40 16.87 -3.05
N VAL A 71 11.69 16.73 -2.80
CA VAL A 71 12.29 16.76 -1.47
C VAL A 71 13.38 17.81 -1.49
N GLY A 72 13.11 18.95 -0.84
CA GLY A 72 13.90 20.16 -1.06
C GLY A 72 13.90 20.54 -2.54
N ASP A 73 15.10 20.72 -3.09
CA ASP A 73 15.31 21.08 -4.50
C ASP A 73 15.46 19.88 -5.45
N TYR A 74 15.39 18.65 -4.90
CA TYR A 74 15.52 17.42 -5.67
C TYR A 74 14.17 16.88 -6.13
N GLU A 75 14.11 16.45 -7.38
CA GLU A 75 12.98 15.72 -7.96
C GLU A 75 13.17 14.23 -7.71
N ILE A 76 12.22 13.60 -7.01
CA ILE A 76 12.31 12.19 -6.67
C ILE A 76 12.07 11.35 -7.93
N MET A 77 13.07 10.55 -8.28
CA MET A 77 13.04 9.60 -9.39
C MET A 77 12.49 8.26 -8.94
N GLN A 78 12.97 7.78 -7.78
CA GLN A 78 12.62 6.48 -7.23
C GLN A 78 12.30 6.59 -5.75
N GLU A 79 11.24 5.92 -5.35
CA GLU A 79 10.83 5.77 -3.96
C GLU A 79 10.59 4.28 -3.70
N ILE A 80 11.23 3.73 -2.67
CA ILE A 80 11.02 2.36 -2.24
C ILE A 80 10.81 2.36 -0.73
N ARG A 81 9.68 1.79 -0.29
CA ARG A 81 9.41 1.53 1.12
C ARG A 81 9.86 0.11 1.43
N MET A 82 10.75 -0.06 2.40
CA MET A 82 11.21 -1.37 2.88
C MET A 82 11.65 -1.27 4.34
N GLY A 83 11.33 -2.29 5.14
CA GLY A 83 11.78 -2.37 6.55
C GLY A 83 11.25 -1.23 7.43
N GLY A 84 10.07 -0.71 7.12
CA GLY A 84 9.48 0.43 7.86
C GLY A 84 10.10 1.80 7.56
N ARG A 85 11.06 1.87 6.63
CA ARG A 85 11.67 3.12 6.16
C ARG A 85 11.32 3.35 4.69
N VAL A 86 11.38 4.61 4.27
CA VAL A 86 11.26 4.99 2.86
C VAL A 86 12.64 5.41 2.39
N LEU A 87 13.15 4.77 1.36
CA LEU A 87 14.41 5.11 0.70
C LEU A 87 14.08 5.86 -0.60
N LEU A 88 14.72 7.01 -0.75
CA LEU A 88 14.50 7.93 -1.86
C LEU A 88 15.76 8.05 -2.70
N MET A 89 15.56 8.21 -4.01
CA MET A 89 16.58 8.67 -4.95
C MET A 89 16.00 9.83 -5.75
N GLY A 90 16.75 10.92 -5.83
CA GLY A 90 16.32 12.12 -6.55
C GLY A 90 17.43 12.77 -7.36
N PHE A 91 17.02 13.63 -8.29
CA PHE A 91 17.90 14.39 -9.17
C PHE A 91 17.60 15.88 -9.03
N HIS A 92 18.64 16.70 -8.98
CA HIS A 92 18.49 18.14 -8.94
C HIS A 92 18.66 18.74 -10.35
N PRO A 93 17.61 19.34 -10.94
CA PRO A 93 17.64 19.80 -12.32
C PRO A 93 18.56 21.00 -12.59
N MET A 94 18.94 21.77 -11.56
CA MET A 94 19.84 22.92 -11.73
C MET A 94 21.31 22.54 -11.57
N ASP A 95 21.67 21.83 -10.51
CA ASP A 95 23.08 21.46 -10.26
C ASP A 95 23.53 20.17 -10.95
N GLY A 96 22.57 19.40 -11.50
CA GLY A 96 22.83 18.10 -12.14
C GLY A 96 23.28 17.01 -11.16
N THR A 97 23.05 17.18 -9.86
CA THR A 97 23.43 16.23 -8.81
C THR A 97 22.34 15.20 -8.57
N TYR A 98 22.76 13.99 -8.21
CA TYR A 98 21.91 12.91 -7.73
C TYR A 98 22.03 12.79 -6.22
N MET A 99 20.97 12.31 -5.58
CA MET A 99 20.92 12.15 -4.13
C MET A 99 20.20 10.89 -3.73
N THR A 100 20.65 10.26 -2.64
CA THR A 100 19.94 9.19 -1.94
C THR A 100 19.80 9.50 -0.46
N CYS A 101 18.60 9.32 0.09
CA CYS A 101 18.32 9.55 1.51
C CYS A 101 17.22 8.62 2.03
N TYR A 102 17.17 8.44 3.34
CA TYR A 102 15.99 7.90 3.99
C TYR A 102 15.00 9.02 4.28
N GLU A 103 13.71 8.76 4.19
CA GLU A 103 12.68 9.62 4.74
C GLU A 103 12.14 8.99 6.04
N GLN A 104 12.15 9.79 7.10
CA GLN A 104 11.62 9.43 8.40
C GLN A 104 10.83 10.62 8.97
N TYR A 105 10.00 10.35 9.96
CA TYR A 105 9.29 11.39 10.70
C TYR A 105 9.97 11.60 12.04
N SER A 106 10.23 12.86 12.40
CA SER A 106 10.67 13.23 13.73
C SER A 106 9.57 12.98 14.75
N PHE A 107 9.91 13.01 16.04
CA PHE A 107 8.93 12.93 17.13
C PHE A 107 7.84 14.00 17.04
N LEU A 108 8.15 15.16 16.46
CA LEU A 108 7.21 16.27 16.24
C LEU A 108 6.39 16.13 14.94
N GLY A 109 6.56 15.04 14.20
CA GLY A 109 5.86 14.77 12.94
C GLY A 109 6.44 15.50 11.73
N GLU A 110 7.62 16.11 11.86
CA GLU A 110 8.32 16.75 10.74
C GLU A 110 9.09 15.71 9.92
N LYS A 111 9.12 15.87 8.60
CA LYS A 111 9.89 14.99 7.73
C LYS A 111 11.38 15.30 7.87
N ILE A 112 12.16 14.30 8.25
CA ILE A 112 13.61 14.36 8.31
C ILE A 112 14.20 13.42 7.26
N TYR A 113 15.34 13.83 6.71
CA TYR A 113 16.04 13.10 5.65
C TYR A 113 17.44 12.69 6.11
N PRO A 114 17.56 11.71 7.04
CA PRO A 114 18.85 11.29 7.55
C PRO A 114 19.69 10.61 6.46
N GLU A 115 21.01 10.66 6.64
CA GLU A 115 22.00 10.01 5.77
C GLU A 115 21.86 10.42 4.30
N ALA A 116 21.45 11.66 4.03
CA ALA A 116 21.41 12.20 2.68
C ALA A 116 22.83 12.31 2.11
N VAL A 117 23.07 11.61 1.00
CA VAL A 117 24.32 11.66 0.23
C VAL A 117 23.98 12.20 -1.14
N ALA A 118 24.74 13.20 -1.61
CA ALA A 118 24.57 13.80 -2.93
C ALA A 118 25.90 13.84 -3.67
N SER A 119 25.87 13.46 -4.95
CA SER A 119 27.04 13.42 -5.84
C SER A 119 26.60 13.70 -7.28
N LYS A 120 27.54 14.16 -8.13
CA LYS A 120 27.29 14.28 -9.58
C LYS A 120 27.34 12.92 -10.27
N ASP A 121 28.03 11.95 -9.66
CA ASP A 121 28.21 10.62 -10.22
C ASP A 121 27.00 9.74 -9.90
N TYR A 122 26.17 9.50 -10.93
CA TYR A 122 24.97 8.68 -10.80
C TYR A 122 25.25 7.27 -10.24
N LEU A 123 26.33 6.63 -10.68
CA LEU A 123 26.67 5.27 -10.27
C LEU A 123 27.00 5.16 -8.79
N GLU A 124 27.64 6.18 -8.20
CA GLU A 124 27.96 6.21 -6.77
C GLU A 124 26.67 6.27 -5.92
N ILE A 125 25.74 7.13 -6.32
CA ILE A 125 24.44 7.28 -5.67
C ILE A 125 23.58 6.03 -5.87
N ALA A 126 23.57 5.46 -7.08
CA ALA A 126 22.86 4.23 -7.37
C ALA A 126 23.40 3.04 -6.56
N ASN A 127 24.72 2.91 -6.44
CA ASN A 127 25.33 1.86 -5.64
C ASN A 127 24.97 2.03 -4.15
N THR A 128 25.12 3.23 -3.60
CA THR A 128 24.74 3.54 -2.20
C THR A 128 23.26 3.23 -1.95
N PHE A 129 22.38 3.55 -2.89
CA PHE A 129 20.95 3.22 -2.81
C PHE A 129 20.70 1.71 -2.77
N ILE A 130 21.38 0.94 -3.62
CA ILE A 130 21.25 -0.52 -3.66
C ILE A 130 21.78 -1.15 -2.37
N GLU A 131 22.96 -0.75 -1.89
CA GLU A 131 23.54 -1.25 -0.64
C GLU A 131 22.60 -1.01 0.56
N ARG A 132 22.01 0.19 0.63
CA ARG A 132 21.01 0.54 1.65
C ARG A 132 19.77 -0.33 1.54
N LEU A 133 19.26 -0.55 0.34
CA LEU A 133 18.10 -1.41 0.11
C LEU A 133 18.39 -2.86 0.51
N GLN A 134 19.56 -3.39 0.14
CA GLN A 134 20.01 -4.72 0.52
C GLN A 134 20.10 -4.84 2.05
N MET A 135 20.66 -3.84 2.74
CA MET A 135 20.73 -3.84 4.20
C MET A 135 19.34 -3.89 4.85
N GLN A 136 18.35 -3.17 4.32
CA GLN A 136 16.96 -3.27 4.81
C GLN A 136 16.36 -4.64 4.54
N LEU A 137 16.63 -5.21 3.36
CA LEU A 137 16.14 -6.53 2.99
C LEU A 137 16.72 -7.62 3.91
N GLU A 138 18.01 -7.59 4.22
CA GLU A 138 18.63 -8.55 5.13
C GLU A 138 18.04 -8.44 6.55
N LYS A 139 17.81 -7.23 7.07
CA LYS A 139 17.12 -7.04 8.35
C LYS A 139 15.72 -7.66 8.37
N VAL A 140 14.97 -7.50 7.28
CA VAL A 140 13.64 -8.12 7.15
C VAL A 140 13.73 -9.64 7.07
N LYS A 141 14.73 -10.19 6.37
CA LYS A 141 14.97 -11.64 6.32
C LYS A 141 15.36 -12.19 7.68
N GLU A 142 16.27 -11.54 8.39
CA GLU A 142 16.67 -11.90 9.76
C GLU A 142 15.47 -11.87 10.70
N PHE A 143 14.65 -10.82 10.62
CA PHE A 143 13.40 -10.73 11.39
C PHE A 143 12.47 -11.92 11.12
N ARG A 144 12.30 -12.30 9.85
CA ARG A 144 11.49 -13.47 9.47
C ARG A 144 12.10 -14.78 9.95
N ALA A 145 13.42 -14.93 9.81
CA ALA A 145 14.15 -16.12 10.23
C ALA A 145 14.12 -16.30 11.75
N ALA A 146 14.24 -15.21 12.52
CA ALA A 146 14.17 -15.23 13.98
C ALA A 146 12.80 -15.66 14.50
N ARG A 147 11.72 -15.38 13.76
CA ARG A 147 10.37 -15.79 14.12
C ARG A 147 10.03 -17.20 13.66
N ASN A 148 10.59 -17.67 12.55
CA ASN A 148 10.42 -19.02 12.00
C ASN A 148 8.95 -19.52 11.98
N ILE A 149 8.01 -18.60 11.72
CA ILE A 149 6.57 -18.85 11.69
C ILE A 149 6.09 -18.92 10.22
N PRO A 150 5.10 -19.76 9.90
CA PRO A 150 4.47 -19.77 8.58
C PRO A 150 3.92 -18.39 8.18
N GLN A 151 4.21 -17.95 6.95
CA GLN A 151 3.73 -16.68 6.40
C GLN A 151 2.24 -16.75 6.04
N VAL A 152 1.39 -16.80 7.06
CA VAL A 152 -0.07 -16.77 6.93
C VAL A 152 -0.54 -15.33 7.13
N VAL A 153 -1.38 -14.84 6.23
CA VAL A 153 -2.04 -13.53 6.35
C VAL A 153 -3.43 -13.77 6.94
N LEU A 154 -3.78 -13.05 8.01
CA LEU A 154 -5.12 -13.11 8.58
C LEU A 154 -6.05 -12.10 7.91
N GLY A 155 -7.24 -12.57 7.55
CA GLY A 155 -8.29 -11.79 6.90
C GLY A 155 -9.53 -11.61 7.78
N ALA A 156 -10.59 -11.04 7.19
CA ALA A 156 -11.85 -10.81 7.89
C ALA A 156 -12.53 -12.13 8.28
N GLU A 157 -12.31 -13.18 7.50
CA GLU A 157 -12.81 -14.54 7.77
C GLU A 157 -12.26 -15.16 9.06
N ASP A 158 -11.07 -14.71 9.49
CA ASP A 158 -10.40 -15.19 10.71
C ASP A 158 -10.83 -14.41 11.96
N CYS A 159 -11.69 -13.40 11.79
CA CYS A 159 -12.26 -12.61 12.87
C CYS A 159 -13.64 -13.13 13.29
N LEU A 160 -14.02 -12.84 14.53
CA LEU A 160 -15.40 -13.00 14.99
C LEU A 160 -16.31 -11.97 14.31
N PRO A 161 -17.63 -12.26 14.17
CA PRO A 161 -18.58 -11.30 13.63
C PRO A 161 -18.53 -9.99 14.41
N GLN A 162 -18.75 -8.88 13.69
CA GLN A 162 -18.62 -7.54 14.24
C GLN A 162 -19.58 -7.35 15.43
N SER A 163 -19.02 -7.09 16.61
CA SER A 163 -19.75 -6.83 17.85
C SER A 163 -19.62 -5.36 18.25
N GLU A 164 -20.66 -4.79 18.86
CA GLU A 164 -20.64 -3.49 19.55
C GLU A 164 -19.82 -3.50 20.86
N GLU A 165 -19.25 -4.65 21.22
CA GLU A 165 -18.47 -4.78 22.44
C GLU A 165 -17.09 -4.13 22.33
N SER A 166 -16.56 -3.65 23.46
CA SER A 166 -15.21 -3.12 23.52
C SER A 166 -14.17 -4.19 23.17
N PHE A 167 -13.13 -3.78 22.44
CA PHE A 167 -11.95 -4.59 22.15
C PHE A 167 -11.04 -4.77 23.37
N GLN A 168 -11.26 -3.99 24.44
CA GLN A 168 -10.36 -3.96 25.58
C GLN A 168 -10.22 -5.34 26.24
N GLY A 169 -8.98 -5.78 26.40
CA GLY A 169 -8.60 -7.07 26.97
C GLY A 169 -8.76 -8.27 26.05
N LYS A 170 -9.21 -8.07 24.80
CA LYS A 170 -9.42 -9.13 23.79
C LYS A 170 -8.26 -9.22 22.82
N LEU A 171 -8.10 -10.40 22.21
CA LEU A 171 -7.18 -10.64 21.11
C LEU A 171 -7.77 -10.04 19.83
N ILE A 172 -7.04 -9.13 19.20
CA ILE A 172 -7.46 -8.41 17.99
C ILE A 172 -6.52 -8.70 16.83
N VAL A 173 -7.05 -8.53 15.61
CA VAL A 173 -6.32 -8.65 14.36
C VAL A 173 -6.16 -7.27 13.73
N VAL A 174 -4.92 -6.87 13.44
CA VAL A 174 -4.62 -5.67 12.65
C VAL A 174 -4.80 -5.98 11.16
N ARG A 175 -5.36 -5.02 10.43
CA ARG A 175 -5.60 -5.09 9.00
C ARG A 175 -4.28 -5.22 8.24
N SER A 176 -4.19 -6.20 7.34
CA SER A 176 -3.00 -6.42 6.51
C SER A 176 -2.63 -5.22 5.63
N SER A 177 -3.60 -4.41 5.20
CA SER A 177 -3.33 -3.19 4.41
C SER A 177 -2.69 -2.07 5.20
N SER A 178 -2.86 -2.03 6.53
CA SER A 178 -2.23 -1.05 7.42
C SER A 178 -0.77 -1.41 7.71
N LEU A 179 -0.39 -2.68 7.50
CA LEU A 179 0.97 -3.18 7.62
C LEU A 179 1.73 -3.04 6.29
N ALA A 180 3.04 -2.77 6.41
CA ALA A 180 3.91 -2.83 5.24
C ALA A 180 3.96 -4.26 4.70
N PRO A 181 4.11 -4.46 3.37
CA PRO A 181 4.03 -5.78 2.75
C PRO A 181 4.94 -6.83 3.38
N GLU A 182 6.09 -6.43 3.92
CA GLU A 182 7.06 -7.31 4.54
C GLU A 182 6.56 -7.92 5.85
N TYR A 183 5.64 -7.24 6.54
CA TYR A 183 5.11 -7.57 7.86
C TYR A 183 3.64 -8.02 7.81
N ARG A 184 3.11 -8.33 6.63
CA ARG A 184 1.74 -8.88 6.48
C ARG A 184 1.72 -10.36 6.86
N THR A 185 1.97 -10.65 8.13
CA THR A 185 2.05 -12.01 8.65
C THR A 185 1.31 -12.08 9.99
N ALA A 186 0.78 -13.26 10.31
CA ALA A 186 -0.10 -13.47 11.47
C ALA A 186 0.56 -13.05 12.81
N ASP A 187 1.88 -13.19 12.92
CA ASP A 187 2.69 -12.76 14.07
C ASP A 187 2.66 -11.25 14.29
N CYS A 188 2.72 -10.45 13.22
CA CYS A 188 2.61 -8.99 13.29
C CYS A 188 1.15 -8.50 13.37
N GLN A 189 0.18 -9.31 12.93
CA GLN A 189 -1.23 -8.95 12.94
C GLN A 189 -1.92 -9.22 14.28
N LEU A 190 -1.49 -10.22 15.05
CA LEU A 190 -2.14 -10.66 16.27
C LEU A 190 -1.60 -9.97 17.52
N GLY A 191 -2.50 -9.46 18.35
CA GLY A 191 -2.13 -8.91 19.66
C GLY A 191 -3.32 -8.51 20.51
N PHE A 192 -3.06 -8.17 21.76
CA PHE A 192 -4.11 -7.79 22.71
C PHE A 192 -4.32 -6.28 22.71
N ALA A 193 -5.58 -5.85 22.65
CA ALA A 193 -5.93 -4.48 22.94
C ALA A 193 -5.91 -4.28 24.47
N ILE A 194 -4.86 -3.64 25.01
CA ILE A 194 -4.73 -3.42 26.46
C ILE A 194 -5.69 -2.31 26.93
N SER A 195 -5.67 -1.19 26.23
CA SER A 195 -6.37 0.04 26.61
C SER A 195 -6.45 1.01 25.43
N GLY A 196 -7.11 2.15 25.64
CA GLY A 196 -7.20 3.22 24.66
C GLY A 196 -8.65 3.47 24.27
N PHE A 197 -8.97 4.75 24.09
CA PHE A 197 -10.33 5.18 23.79
C PHE A 197 -10.87 4.55 22.49
N GLY A 198 -9.99 4.23 21.53
CA GLY A 198 -10.37 3.55 20.28
C GLY A 198 -10.84 2.11 20.46
N CYS A 199 -10.69 1.50 21.64
CA CYS A 199 -11.19 0.16 21.92
C CYS A 199 -12.71 0.11 22.05
N THR A 200 -13.34 1.23 22.40
CA THR A 200 -14.77 1.31 22.69
C THR A 200 -15.50 1.94 21.50
N PRO A 201 -16.47 1.24 20.90
CA PRO A 201 -17.30 1.79 19.84
C PRO A 201 -17.99 3.09 20.27
N GLY A 202 -18.03 4.09 19.38
CA GLY A 202 -18.68 5.39 19.65
C GLY A 202 -17.84 6.40 20.45
N SER A 203 -16.63 6.04 20.90
CA SER A 203 -15.76 7.01 21.55
C SER A 203 -15.14 8.00 20.54
N ARG A 204 -14.81 9.22 21.00
CA ARG A 204 -14.12 10.23 20.18
C ARG A 204 -12.64 9.89 19.91
N GLY A 205 -12.04 9.07 20.76
CA GLY A 205 -10.62 8.75 20.67
C GLY A 205 -10.38 7.56 19.74
N ARG A 206 -9.35 7.64 18.91
CA ARG A 206 -9.03 6.60 17.91
C ARG A 206 -7.93 5.65 18.35
N ALA A 207 -7.14 6.02 19.36
CA ALA A 207 -5.96 5.26 19.76
C ALA A 207 -6.34 3.94 20.45
N VAL A 208 -5.71 2.86 20.01
CA VAL A 208 -5.73 1.52 20.60
C VAL A 208 -4.30 1.12 20.95
N PHE A 209 -4.06 0.89 22.24
CA PHE A 209 -2.79 0.36 22.71
C PHE A 209 -2.79 -1.16 22.54
N PHE A 210 -2.00 -1.61 21.59
CA PHE A 210 -1.86 -2.99 21.18
C PHE A 210 -0.59 -3.57 21.79
N GLN A 211 -0.68 -4.82 22.22
CA GLN A 211 0.47 -5.62 22.63
C GLN A 211 0.58 -6.83 21.71
N GLU A 212 1.66 -6.90 20.94
CA GLU A 212 1.89 -8.01 19.99
C GLU A 212 1.92 -9.35 20.73
N LEU A 213 1.24 -10.36 20.19
CA LEU A 213 1.16 -11.68 20.82
C LEU A 213 2.52 -12.39 20.83
N TYR A 214 3.34 -12.18 19.80
CA TYR A 214 4.62 -12.87 19.63
C TYR A 214 5.73 -12.24 20.50
N SER A 215 6.05 -10.95 20.31
CA SER A 215 7.14 -10.29 21.05
C SER A 215 6.72 -9.74 22.42
N GLY A 216 5.43 -9.47 22.62
CA GLY A 216 4.93 -8.74 23.79
C GLY A 216 5.22 -7.23 23.73
N GLU A 217 5.77 -6.71 22.63
CA GLU A 217 5.99 -5.29 22.43
C GLU A 217 4.68 -4.54 22.35
N ARG A 218 4.70 -3.28 22.82
CA ARG A 218 3.51 -2.43 22.85
C ARG A 218 3.62 -1.36 21.79
N CYS A 219 2.60 -1.26 20.94
CA CYS A 219 2.49 -0.22 19.93
C CYS A 219 1.11 0.43 19.96
N ARG A 220 1.00 1.60 19.34
CA ARG A 220 -0.28 2.28 19.17
C ARG A 220 -0.77 2.05 17.75
N TRP A 221 -2.02 1.62 17.63
CA TRP A 221 -2.78 1.61 16.39
C TRP A 221 -3.95 2.58 16.47
N ASP A 222 -4.52 2.94 15.33
CA ASP A 222 -5.84 3.60 15.30
C ASP A 222 -6.94 2.54 15.11
N ALA A 223 -8.14 2.82 15.64
CA ALA A 223 -9.28 1.90 15.58
C ALA A 223 -9.66 1.50 14.14
N SER A 224 -9.39 2.35 13.14
CA SER A 224 -9.60 2.06 11.72
C SER A 224 -8.65 1.00 11.14
N ASP A 225 -7.48 0.83 11.76
CA ASP A 225 -6.48 -0.16 11.35
C ASP A 225 -6.81 -1.55 11.89
N ILE A 226 -7.76 -1.65 12.80
CA ILE A 226 -8.18 -2.92 13.39
C ILE A 226 -9.24 -3.56 12.50
N LEU A 227 -9.06 -4.86 12.26
CA LEU A 227 -9.99 -5.66 11.47
C LEU A 227 -11.13 -6.20 12.34
N GLY A 228 -10.80 -6.70 13.52
CA GLY A 228 -11.77 -7.24 14.47
C GLY A 228 -11.13 -8.06 15.59
N VAL A 229 -11.97 -8.68 16.41
CA VAL A 229 -11.54 -9.66 17.42
C VAL A 229 -11.19 -10.97 16.72
N ALA A 230 -10.02 -11.53 17.02
CA ALA A 230 -9.56 -12.78 16.43
C ALA A 230 -10.44 -13.95 16.87
N ASN A 231 -10.78 -14.86 15.95
CA ASN A 231 -11.46 -16.10 16.29
C ASN A 231 -10.43 -17.13 16.82
N PRO A 232 -10.52 -17.58 18.10
CA PRO A 232 -9.56 -18.52 18.68
C PRO A 232 -9.44 -19.86 17.96
N GLU A 233 -10.45 -20.27 17.18
CA GLU A 233 -10.43 -21.54 16.44
C GLU A 233 -9.64 -21.44 15.13
N LYS A 234 -9.71 -20.27 14.47
CA LYS A 234 -9.12 -20.01 13.14
C LYS A 234 -7.69 -19.47 13.21
N ILE A 235 -7.21 -19.06 14.38
CA ILE A 235 -5.82 -18.63 14.54
C ILE A 235 -4.83 -19.80 14.40
N PRO A 236 -3.59 -19.53 13.95
CA PRO A 236 -2.52 -20.55 13.86
C PRO A 236 -2.21 -21.22 15.20
N ASP A 237 -1.68 -22.44 15.16
CA ASP A 237 -1.42 -23.25 16.37
C ASP A 237 -0.41 -22.60 17.32
N TRP A 238 0.64 -21.96 16.80
CA TRP A 238 1.60 -21.21 17.62
C TRP A 238 0.92 -20.07 18.39
N ALA A 239 -0.10 -19.42 17.80
CA ALA A 239 -0.84 -18.34 18.43
C ALA A 239 -1.76 -18.88 19.53
N LYS A 240 -2.37 -20.05 19.33
CA LYS A 240 -3.17 -20.74 20.36
C LYS A 240 -2.32 -21.10 21.57
N GLU A 241 -1.09 -21.56 21.36
CA GLU A 241 -0.16 -21.87 22.46
C GLU A 241 0.21 -20.61 23.25
N LYS A 242 0.60 -19.53 22.56
CA LYS A 242 0.91 -18.24 23.19
C LYS A 242 -0.28 -17.62 23.92
N LEU A 243 -1.49 -17.77 23.39
CA LEU A 243 -2.73 -17.34 24.03
C LEU A 243 -2.92 -18.06 25.38
N ARG A 244 -2.72 -19.38 25.42
CA ARG A 244 -2.78 -20.18 26.67
C ARG A 244 -1.71 -19.76 27.67
N GLU A 245 -0.48 -19.49 27.22
CA GLU A 245 0.60 -18.98 28.09
C GLU A 245 0.21 -17.63 28.71
N TYR A 246 -0.38 -16.73 27.91
CA TYR A 246 -0.81 -15.42 28.37
C TYR A 246 -1.96 -15.52 29.38
N GLU A 247 -2.95 -16.38 29.13
CA GLU A 247 -4.06 -16.62 30.05
C GLU A 247 -3.59 -17.19 31.40
N LYS A 248 -2.62 -18.12 31.38
CA LYS A 248 -1.98 -18.65 32.59
C LYS A 248 -1.30 -17.53 33.41
N LYS A 249 -0.49 -16.68 32.76
CA LYS A 249 0.16 -15.53 33.42
C LYS A 249 -0.83 -14.53 34.00
N ARG A 250 -2.02 -14.44 33.42
CA ARG A 250 -3.09 -13.53 33.86
C ARG A 250 -3.94 -14.11 34.99
N THR A 251 -4.02 -15.44 35.10
CA THR A 251 -4.69 -16.16 36.19
C THR A 251 -3.77 -16.45 37.38
N GLU A 252 -2.45 -16.30 37.22
CA GLU A 252 -1.54 -16.22 38.37
C GLU A 252 -1.88 -14.97 39.21
N PRO A 253 -2.14 -15.12 40.52
CA PRO A 253 -2.43 -13.98 41.37
C PRO A 253 -1.23 -13.03 41.36
N LYS A 254 -1.48 -11.75 41.06
CA LYS A 254 -0.50 -10.69 41.30
C LYS A 254 -0.10 -10.80 42.77
N LYS A 255 1.13 -11.22 43.06
CA LYS A 255 1.71 -11.05 44.39
C LYS A 255 1.55 -9.58 44.75
N ASP A 256 0.80 -9.32 45.82
CA ASP A 256 0.62 -8.00 46.39
C ASP A 256 1.98 -7.30 46.44
N ARG A 257 2.08 -6.16 45.73
CA ARG A 257 3.13 -5.19 46.04
C ARG A 257 2.77 -4.68 47.42
N GLY A 258 3.38 -5.30 48.43
CA GLY A 258 3.23 -4.95 49.82
C GLY A 258 3.34 -3.44 49.99
N GLU A 259 2.37 -2.89 50.70
CA GLU A 259 2.49 -1.62 51.39
C GLU A 259 3.81 -1.63 52.17
N ALA A 260 4.78 -0.85 51.72
CA ALA A 260 5.86 -0.38 52.56
C ALA A 260 5.66 1.13 52.71
N ARG A 261 5.30 1.48 53.93
CA ARG A 261 5.06 2.82 54.48
C ARG A 261 6.23 3.76 54.31
#